data_AF-A0A1M3TPN0-F1
#
_entry.id   AF-A0A1M3TPN0-F1
#
_cell.length_a   1.000
_cell.length_b   1.000
_cell.length_c   1.000
_cell.angle_alpha   90.00
_cell.angle_beta   90.00
_cell.angle_gamma   90.00
#
_symmetry.space_group_name_H-M   'P 1'
#
loop_
_entity.id
_entity.type
_entity.pdbx_description
1 polymer ?
#
loop_
_entity_poly.entity_id
_entity_poly.type
_entity_poly.pdbx_seq_one_letter_code
_entity_poly.pdbx_strand_id
1 'polypeptide(L)'
;MTPNELRDWLKGTQSQSSGWTNESSSGRKIVSILEHNPSKDPSGYSDEDVDHMRKVVSYCKRHLAQEETAKRDTDSKSYKSLKNWGHDPLKG
;
A
#
# COMPACT_ATOMS: atom_id res chain seq x y z
N MET A 1 -1.12 5.35 -6.22
CA MET A 1 -0.28 4.46 -7.04
C MET A 1 -1.17 3.63 -7.93
N THR A 2 -0.77 3.43 -9.20
CA THR A 2 -1.41 2.47 -10.11
C THR A 2 -1.00 1.03 -9.75
N PRO A 3 -1.72 0.00 -10.24
CA PRO A 3 -1.36 -1.39 -9.99
C PRO A 3 0.05 -1.72 -10.47
N ASN A 4 0.44 -1.22 -11.65
CA ASN A 4 1.77 -1.44 -12.22
C ASN A 4 2.86 -0.77 -11.37
N GLU A 5 2.66 0.49 -10.95
CA GLU A 5 3.60 1.18 -10.06
C GLU A 5 3.80 0.43 -8.74
N LEU A 6 2.72 -0.09 -8.14
CA LEU A 6 2.79 -0.84 -6.90
C LEU A 6 3.45 -2.20 -7.11
N ARG A 7 3.14 -2.89 -8.20
CA ARG A 7 3.75 -4.19 -8.54
C ARG A 7 5.25 -4.06 -8.72
N ASP A 8 5.71 -3.04 -9.42
CA ASP A 8 7.15 -2.83 -9.65
C ASP A 8 7.87 -2.39 -8.37
N TRP A 9 7.22 -1.57 -7.54
CA TRP A 9 7.73 -1.26 -6.21
C TRP A 9 7.94 -2.52 -5.35
N LEU A 10 6.94 -3.41 -5.29
CA LEU A 10 6.97 -4.61 -4.45
C LEU A 10 8.06 -5.62 -4.83
N LYS A 11 8.50 -5.61 -6.10
CA LYS A 11 9.64 -6.41 -6.57
C LYS A 11 10.99 -5.84 -6.13
N GLY A 12 11.05 -4.56 -5.77
CA GLY A 12 12.27 -3.87 -5.41
C GLY A 12 12.79 -4.25 -4.03
N THR A 13 14.12 -4.18 -3.86
CA THR A 13 14.79 -4.42 -2.56
C THR A 13 14.34 -3.46 -1.48
N GLN A 14 13.97 -2.22 -1.85
CA GLN A 14 13.46 -1.21 -0.94
C GLN A 14 12.16 -1.66 -0.24
N SER A 15 11.25 -2.31 -0.96
CA SER A 15 10.00 -2.85 -0.42
C SER A 15 10.26 -3.94 0.63
N GLN A 16 11.27 -4.78 0.40
CA GLN A 16 11.62 -5.89 1.30
C GLN A 16 12.35 -5.44 2.57
N SER A 17 12.84 -4.20 2.61
CA SER A 17 13.70 -3.67 3.68
C SER A 17 12.95 -2.94 4.82
N SER A 18 11.61 -2.86 4.78
CA SER A 18 10.82 -2.10 5.77
C SER A 18 10.76 -2.74 7.16
N GLY A 19 11.15 -4.02 7.30
CA GLY A 19 11.30 -4.70 8.58
C GLY A 19 10.07 -5.48 9.06
N TRP A 20 8.93 -5.39 8.36
CA TRP A 20 7.74 -6.22 8.64
C TRP A 20 7.32 -7.03 7.40
N THR A 21 7.46 -8.35 7.50
CA THR A 21 7.17 -9.33 6.43
C THR A 21 5.74 -9.32 5.90
N ASN A 22 4.75 -8.86 6.68
CA ASN A 22 3.34 -8.84 6.28
C ASN A 22 2.94 -7.60 5.46
N GLU A 23 3.82 -6.62 5.27
CA GLU A 23 3.45 -5.43 4.49
C GLU A 23 3.41 -5.73 2.98
N SER A 24 4.37 -6.52 2.50
CA SER A 24 4.42 -6.93 1.10
C SER A 24 3.22 -7.81 0.70
N SER A 25 2.63 -8.58 1.63
CA SER A 25 1.42 -9.35 1.34
C SER A 25 0.20 -8.43 1.17
N SER A 26 0.11 -7.36 1.97
CA SER A 26 -0.92 -6.33 1.81
C SER A 26 -0.86 -5.68 0.43
N GLY A 27 0.34 -5.23 0.01
CA GLY A 27 0.56 -4.66 -1.31
C GLY A 27 0.18 -5.60 -2.45
N ARG A 28 0.52 -6.89 -2.35
CA ARG A 28 0.13 -7.90 -3.36
C ARG A 28 -1.38 -8.09 -3.44
N LYS A 29 -2.09 -8.10 -2.30
CA LYS A 29 -3.57 -8.17 -2.30
C LYS A 29 -4.17 -6.92 -2.93
N ILE A 30 -3.62 -5.72 -2.69
CA ILE A 30 -4.06 -4.48 -3.36
C ILE A 30 -3.91 -4.58 -4.88
N VAL A 31 -2.76 -5.06 -5.37
CA VAL A 31 -2.55 -5.28 -6.82
C VAL A 31 -3.60 -6.23 -7.37
N SER A 32 -3.83 -7.37 -6.70
CA SER A 32 -4.86 -8.33 -7.10
C SER A 32 -6.25 -7.70 -7.17
N ILE A 33 -6.64 -6.90 -6.16
CA ILE A 33 -7.95 -6.21 -6.11
C ILE A 33 -8.12 -5.27 -7.30
N LEU A 34 -7.10 -4.48 -7.60
CA LEU A 34 -7.14 -3.51 -8.69
C LEU A 34 -7.08 -4.17 -10.08
N GLU A 35 -6.38 -5.29 -10.22
CA GLU A 35 -6.30 -6.04 -11.47
C GLU A 35 -7.62 -6.76 -11.80
N HIS A 36 -8.32 -7.32 -10.81
CA HIS A 36 -9.59 -8.04 -11.05
C HIS A 36 -10.82 -7.11 -11.10
N ASN A 37 -10.75 -5.90 -10.54
CA ASN A 37 -11.82 -4.90 -10.63
C ASN A 37 -11.28 -3.53 -11.09
N PRO A 38 -10.86 -3.41 -12.36
CA PRO A 38 -10.22 -2.19 -12.88
C PRO A 38 -11.19 -1.00 -13.00
N SER A 39 -12.48 -1.26 -13.19
CA SER A 39 -13.54 -0.24 -13.20
C SER A 39 -13.86 0.30 -11.80
N LYS A 40 -13.39 -0.37 -10.74
CA LYS A 40 -13.66 -0.06 -9.34
C LYS A 40 -15.16 -0.05 -9.02
N ASP A 41 -15.90 -0.94 -9.68
CA ASP A 41 -17.33 -1.11 -9.41
C ASP A 41 -17.50 -1.67 -7.98
N PRO A 42 -18.23 -0.98 -7.08
CA PRO A 42 -18.44 -1.47 -5.72
C PRO A 42 -19.03 -2.88 -5.65
N SER A 43 -19.87 -3.26 -6.62
CA SER A 43 -20.48 -4.59 -6.70
C SER A 43 -19.50 -5.69 -7.12
N GLY A 44 -18.36 -5.32 -7.68
CA GLY A 44 -17.28 -6.23 -8.10
C GLY A 44 -16.28 -6.57 -7.00
N TYR A 45 -16.49 -6.11 -5.77
CA TYR A 45 -15.65 -6.44 -4.63
C TYR A 45 -16.28 -7.53 -3.76
N SER A 46 -15.46 -8.49 -3.33
CA SER A 46 -15.86 -9.40 -2.27
C SER A 46 -15.79 -8.71 -0.90
N ASP A 47 -16.47 -9.29 0.10
CA ASP A 47 -16.38 -8.80 1.49
C ASP A 47 -14.93 -8.80 2.00
N GLU A 48 -14.12 -9.78 1.61
CA GLU A 48 -12.69 -9.85 1.95
C GLU A 48 -11.90 -8.68 1.35
N ASP A 49 -12.21 -8.29 0.11
CA ASP A 49 -11.57 -7.15 -0.53
C ASP A 49 -11.93 -5.85 0.18
N VAL A 50 -13.21 -5.69 0.55
CA VAL A 50 -13.69 -4.52 1.30
C VAL A 50 -13.02 -4.43 2.66
N ASP A 51 -12.90 -5.54 3.39
CA ASP A 51 -12.25 -5.56 4.70
C ASP A 51 -10.75 -5.28 4.60
N HIS A 52 -10.08 -5.81 3.59
CA HIS A 52 -8.69 -5.48 3.32
C HIS A 52 -8.51 -4.01 2.98
N MET A 53 -9.35 -3.45 2.11
CA MET A 53 -9.33 -2.02 1.78
C MET A 53 -9.53 -1.13 3.01
N ARG A 54 -10.45 -1.47 3.91
CA ARG A 54 -10.65 -0.76 5.19
C ARG A 54 -9.39 -0.82 6.06
N LYS A 55 -8.73 -1.98 6.12
CA LYS A 55 -7.47 -2.15 6.84
C LYS A 55 -6.36 -1.28 6.26
N VAL A 56 -6.24 -1.24 4.92
CA VAL A 56 -5.28 -0.39 4.21
C VAL A 56 -5.50 1.09 4.54
N VAL A 57 -6.73 1.57 4.42
CA VAL A 57 -7.06 2.98 4.75
C VAL A 57 -6.72 3.29 6.21
N SER A 58 -7.08 2.41 7.13
CA SER A 58 -6.82 2.59 8.56
C SER A 58 -5.32 2.60 8.87
N TYR A 59 -4.56 1.72 8.23
CA TYR A 59 -3.10 1.66 8.35
C TYR A 59 -2.47 2.96 7.88
N CYS A 60 -2.73 3.37 6.64
CA CYS A 60 -2.14 4.57 6.05
C CYS A 60 -2.47 5.81 6.87
N LYS A 61 -3.73 5.99 7.30
CA LYS A 61 -4.13 7.14 8.14
C LYS A 61 -3.34 7.21 9.45
N ARG A 62 -3.27 6.10 10.20
CA ARG A 62 -2.55 6.06 11.48
C ARG A 62 -1.06 6.33 11.28
N HIS A 63 -0.46 5.69 10.27
CA HIS A 63 0.97 5.79 10.02
C HIS A 63 1.38 7.19 9.54
N LEU A 64 0.57 7.82 8.67
CA LEU A 64 0.78 9.19 8.22
C LEU A 64 0.71 10.22 9.37
N ALA A 65 -0.10 9.96 10.39
CA ALA A 65 -0.23 10.81 11.57
C ALA A 65 0.93 10.62 12.57
N GLN A 66 1.55 9.44 12.62
CA GLN A 66 2.65 9.12 13.52
C GLN A 66 4.01 9.61 13.01
N GLU A 67 4.22 9.61 11.69
CA GLU A 67 5.55 9.74 11.07
C GLU A 67 5.64 10.98 10.15
N GLU A 68 5.39 12.17 10.70
CA GLU A 68 5.10 13.36 9.89
C GLU A 68 6.29 13.88 9.05
N THR A 69 7.50 13.84 9.59
CA THR A 69 8.73 14.20 8.84
C THR A 69 9.32 13.00 8.13
N ALA A 70 9.35 11.84 8.78
CA ALA A 70 9.93 10.61 8.22
C ALA A 70 9.23 10.15 6.94
N LYS A 71 7.92 10.34 6.79
CA LYS A 71 7.20 9.99 5.54
C LYS A 71 7.67 10.73 4.29
N ARG A 72 8.39 11.85 4.43
CA ARG A 72 8.95 12.62 3.31
C ARG A 72 10.36 12.19 2.93
N ASP A 73 11.05 11.47 3.81
CA ASP A 73 12.33 10.86 3.52
C ASP A 73 12.12 9.51 2.83
N THR A 74 12.55 9.41 1.57
CA THR A 74 12.38 8.22 0.73
C THR A 74 13.18 7.01 1.22
N ASP A 75 14.24 7.23 2.02
CA ASP A 75 15.04 6.16 2.59
C ASP A 75 14.48 5.63 3.92
N SER A 76 13.52 6.35 4.51
CA SER A 76 12.91 5.96 5.77
C SER A 76 12.09 4.66 5.68
N LYS A 77 12.02 3.94 6.81
CA LYS A 77 11.13 2.78 6.94
C LYS A 77 9.66 3.18 6.80
N SER A 78 9.27 4.37 7.26
CA SER A 78 7.90 4.88 7.14
C SER A 78 7.48 5.06 5.70
N TYR A 79 8.31 5.69 4.86
CA TYR A 79 8.03 5.85 3.44
C TYR A 79 7.89 4.49 2.74
N LYS A 80 8.85 3.59 2.97
CA LYS A 80 8.84 2.24 2.38
C LYS A 80 7.60 1.45 2.79
N SER A 81 7.22 1.53 4.05
CA SER A 81 6.03 0.89 4.60
C SER A 81 4.75 1.44 3.94
N LEU A 82 4.57 2.77 3.88
CA LEU A 82 3.40 3.37 3.22
C LEU A 82 3.27 2.88 1.77
N LYS A 83 4.39 2.81 1.03
CA LYS A 83 4.38 2.31 -0.35
C LYS A 83 4.08 0.82 -0.45
N ASN A 84 4.53 0.00 0.50
CA ASN A 84 4.11 -1.40 0.59
C ASN A 84 2.59 -1.55 0.79
N TRP A 85 1.96 -0.56 1.43
CA TRP A 85 0.51 -0.47 1.61
C TRP A 85 -0.22 0.30 0.49
N GLY A 86 0.45 0.53 -0.65
CA GLY A 86 -0.14 1.16 -1.82
C GLY A 86 -0.30 2.68 -1.75
N HIS A 87 0.24 3.32 -0.71
CA HIS A 87 0.21 4.76 -0.52
C HIS A 87 1.59 5.37 -0.78
N ASP A 88 1.67 6.26 -1.76
CA ASP A 88 2.88 7.04 -2.00
C ASP A 88 2.70 8.42 -1.36
N PRO A 89 3.36 8.72 -0.22
CA PRO A 89 3.17 9.97 0.51
C PRO A 89 3.67 11.21 -0.25
N LEU A 90 4.39 11.04 -1.36
CA LEU A 90 4.85 12.13 -2.23
C LEU A 90 3.93 12.35 -3.44
N LYS A 91 2.98 11.44 -3.68
CA LYS A 91 1.96 11.55 -4.72
C LYS A 91 0.60 11.66 -4.04
N GLY A 92 0.25 12.87 -3.62
CA GLY A 92 -1.07 13.22 -3.11
C GLY A 92 -2.13 13.13 -4.19
#